data_AF-A0A0R2DPA3-F1
#
_entry.id   AF-A0A0R2DPA3-F1
#
_cell.length_a   1.000
_cell.length_b   1.000
_cell.length_c   1.000
_cell.angle_alpha   90.00
_cell.angle_beta   90.00
_cell.angle_gamma   90.00
#
_symmetry.space_group_name_H-M   'P 1'
#
loop_
_entity.id
_entity.type
_entity.pdbx_description
1 polymer ?
#
loop_
_entity_poly.entity_id
_entity_poly.type
_entity_poly.pdbx_seq_one_letter_code
_entity_poly.pdbx_strand_id
1 'polypeptide(L)'
;MKSGQLTLEQYYQQLEENYQSQSVTITNLNQRVNELASSGIFIDISSNNEDTSVEWFTKVASYGAKYLMVKLTQSTDYVNQVATAQIENGGTAGLSLIGCYHYFMGNGVAEGQAFLAQLQAKGIQKTAIVALDIEDSSINPILENATLTKSELNAQIAAFYKVLTDAGYINTCDYASISSFGLWFDSSAKLKWISDWDISSKPAGADAWQFTNNWNNLGVDASYAYNQIFI
;
A
#
# COMPACT_ATOMS: atom_id res chain seq x y z
N MET A 1 41.96 44.13 6.35
CA MET A 1 40.78 43.69 5.60
C MET A 1 39.75 43.21 6.61
N LYS A 2 38.70 43.99 6.88
CA LYS A 2 37.61 43.56 7.79
C LYS A 2 36.78 42.54 7.04
N SER A 3 36.76 41.29 7.50
CA SER A 3 35.71 40.35 7.09
C SER A 3 34.37 40.98 7.49
N GLY A 4 33.49 41.27 6.53
CA GLY A 4 32.18 41.81 6.83
C GLY A 4 31.42 40.81 7.70
N GLN A 5 31.16 41.16 8.96
CA GLN A 5 30.23 40.39 9.79
C GLN A 5 28.84 40.55 9.18
N LEU A 6 28.13 39.42 9.05
CA LEU A 6 26.72 39.40 8.66
C LEU A 6 25.92 40.29 9.62
N THR A 7 24.90 40.98 9.09
CA THR A 7 23.89 41.56 9.97
C THR A 7 23.15 40.43 10.69
N LEU A 8 22.50 40.75 11.81
CA LEU A 8 21.70 39.77 12.56
C LEU A 8 20.61 39.14 11.68
N GLU A 9 20.01 39.95 10.80
CA GLU A 9 19.00 39.51 9.82
C GLU A 9 19.59 38.53 8.79
N GLN A 10 20.75 38.85 8.20
CA GLN A 10 21.44 37.96 7.26
C GLN A 10 21.86 36.64 7.91
N TYR A 11 22.25 36.68 9.19
CA TYR A 11 22.57 35.48 9.96
C TYR A 11 21.34 34.59 10.17
N TYR A 12 20.19 35.16 10.52
CA TYR A 12 18.95 34.39 10.67
C TYR A 12 18.46 33.80 9.35
N GLN A 13 18.54 34.54 8.25
CA GLN A 13 18.19 34.01 6.93
C GLN A 13 19.09 32.82 6.55
N GLN A 14 20.40 32.94 6.77
CA GLN A 14 21.34 31.85 6.50
C GLN A 14 21.08 30.62 7.39
N LEU A 15 20.70 30.82 8.66
CA LEU A 15 20.30 29.72 9.55
C LEU A 15 19.04 29.01 9.05
N GLU A 16 18.05 29.76 8.57
CA GLU A 16 16.81 29.20 8.02
C GLU A 16 17.10 28.39 6.74
N GLU A 17 17.87 28.95 5.81
CA GLU A 17 18.30 28.24 4.58
C GLU A 17 19.07 26.95 4.91
N ASN A 18 19.98 27.01 5.88
CA ASN A 18 20.73 25.84 6.34
C ASN A 18 19.81 24.78 6.96
N TYR A 19 18.84 25.19 7.78
CA TYR A 19 17.87 24.29 8.39
C TYR A 19 17.03 23.57 7.32
N GLN A 20 16.52 24.31 6.33
CA GLN A 20 15.74 23.73 5.23
C GLN A 20 16.59 22.74 4.42
N SER A 21 17.82 23.10 4.08
CA SER A 21 18.74 22.23 3.33
C SER A 21 19.09 20.94 4.09
N GLN A 22 19.34 21.04 5.40
CA GLN A 22 19.59 19.88 6.26
C GLN A 22 18.35 18.98 6.39
N SER A 23 17.17 19.58 6.53
CA SER A 23 15.90 18.85 6.57
C SER A 23 15.66 18.03 5.30
N VAL A 24 15.90 18.62 4.13
CA VAL A 24 15.83 17.93 2.83
C VAL A 24 16.86 16.80 2.77
N THR A 25 18.09 17.05 3.21
CA THR A 25 19.16 16.04 3.20
C THR A 25 18.83 14.84 4.09
N ILE A 26 18.32 15.07 5.29
CA ILE A 26 17.89 14.01 6.22
C ILE A 26 16.73 13.20 5.60
N THR A 27 15.77 13.87 4.98
CA THR A 27 14.64 13.22 4.31
C THR A 27 15.13 12.28 3.19
N ASN A 28 16.03 12.76 2.34
CA ASN A 28 16.61 11.96 1.25
C ASN A 28 17.43 10.77 1.77
N LEU A 29 18.18 10.96 2.86
CA LEU A 29 18.95 9.86 3.49
C LEU A 29 18.02 8.80 4.07
N ASN A 30 16.94 9.19 4.75
CA ASN A 30 15.94 8.26 5.27
C ASN A 30 15.27 7.48 4.15
N GLN A 31 14.88 8.13 3.05
CA GLN A 31 14.35 7.46 1.86
C GLN A 31 15.34 6.41 1.34
N ARG A 32 16.62 6.79 1.21
CA ARG A 32 17.65 5.88 0.72
C ARG A 32 17.89 4.69 1.66
N VAL A 33 17.85 4.92 2.97
CA VAL A 33 17.92 3.85 3.97
C VAL A 33 16.75 2.88 3.80
N ASN A 34 15.52 3.40 3.62
CA ASN A 34 14.34 2.56 3.42
C ASN A 34 14.41 1.75 2.13
N GLU A 35 14.84 2.37 1.01
CA GLU A 35 15.08 1.68 -0.26
C GLU A 35 16.10 0.54 -0.12
N LEU A 36 17.24 0.80 0.53
CA LEU A 36 18.30 -0.18 0.73
C LEU A 36 17.91 -1.30 1.70
N ALA A 37 17.05 -0.99 2.68
CA ALA A 37 16.52 -1.97 3.62
C ALA A 37 15.38 -2.80 3.00
N SER A 38 14.70 -2.28 1.98
CA SER A 38 13.67 -2.97 1.22
C SER A 38 14.28 -3.88 0.15
N SER A 39 13.53 -4.89 -0.28
CA SER A 39 13.87 -5.75 -1.42
C SER A 39 13.36 -5.18 -2.75
N GLY A 40 12.62 -4.07 -2.71
CA GLY A 40 12.14 -3.35 -3.87
C GLY A 40 10.93 -2.47 -3.57
N ILE A 41 10.49 -1.75 -4.59
CA ILE A 41 9.28 -0.93 -4.56
C ILE A 41 8.20 -1.62 -5.40
N PHE A 42 7.00 -1.64 -4.87
CA PHE A 42 5.79 -2.00 -5.62
C PHE A 42 4.83 -0.82 -5.64
N ILE A 43 4.04 -0.72 -6.71
CA ILE A 43 2.91 0.18 -6.79
C ILE A 43 1.60 -0.60 -6.65
N ASP A 44 0.59 0.05 -6.11
CA ASP A 44 -0.76 -0.46 -6.02
C ASP A 44 -1.74 0.39 -6.83
N ILE A 45 -2.61 -0.27 -7.60
CA ILE A 45 -3.49 0.39 -8.57
C ILE A 45 -4.91 -0.16 -8.58
N SER A 46 -5.83 0.68 -9.02
CA SER A 46 -7.25 0.38 -9.20
C SER A 46 -7.80 1.10 -10.44
N SER A 47 -9.11 1.06 -10.67
CA SER A 47 -9.73 1.87 -11.72
C SER A 47 -9.68 3.39 -11.46
N ASN A 48 -9.21 3.82 -10.28
CA ASN A 48 -9.09 5.24 -9.94
C ASN A 48 -7.82 5.88 -10.52
N ASN A 49 -6.84 5.09 -10.97
CA ASN A 49 -5.64 5.62 -11.61
C ASN A 49 -5.97 6.00 -13.07
N GLU A 50 -5.78 7.28 -13.40
CA GLU A 50 -6.18 7.86 -14.69
C GLU A 50 -5.42 7.27 -15.89
N ASP A 51 -4.13 6.96 -15.71
CA ASP A 51 -3.28 6.38 -16.74
C ASP A 51 -2.70 5.05 -16.25
N THR A 52 -2.93 3.99 -17.04
CA THR A 52 -2.37 2.65 -16.83
C THR A 52 -1.91 2.05 -18.17
N SER A 53 -1.45 2.91 -19.07
CA SER A 53 -0.81 2.53 -20.34
C SER A 53 0.55 1.85 -20.11
N VAL A 54 1.05 1.14 -21.13
CA VAL A 54 2.40 0.57 -21.11
C VAL A 54 3.45 1.67 -20.96
N GLU A 55 3.27 2.84 -21.60
CA GLU A 55 4.21 3.96 -21.46
C GLU A 55 4.26 4.48 -20.02
N TRP A 56 3.10 4.60 -19.37
CA TRP A 56 3.02 5.01 -17.98
C TRP A 56 3.70 4.01 -17.04
N PHE A 57 3.41 2.72 -17.19
CA PHE A 57 4.11 1.69 -16.39
C PHE A 57 5.61 1.66 -16.67
N THR A 58 6.04 1.92 -17.91
CA THR A 58 7.47 2.01 -18.25
C THR A 58 8.13 3.19 -17.52
N LYS A 59 7.43 4.33 -17.43
CA LYS A 59 7.88 5.47 -16.63
C LYS A 59 7.96 5.13 -15.14
N VAL A 60 6.94 4.47 -14.59
CA VAL A 60 6.93 3.99 -13.20
C VAL A 60 8.11 3.04 -12.93
N ALA A 61 8.36 2.07 -13.81
CA ALA A 61 9.49 1.15 -13.72
C ALA A 61 10.84 1.89 -13.77
N SER A 62 10.95 2.95 -14.59
CA SER A 62 12.17 3.76 -14.67
C SER A 62 12.51 4.50 -13.38
N TYR A 63 11.54 4.73 -12.50
CA TYR A 63 11.76 5.27 -11.15
C TYR A 63 12.12 4.20 -10.10
N GLY A 64 12.19 2.93 -10.49
CA GLY A 64 12.68 1.84 -9.64
C GLY A 64 11.60 0.91 -9.09
N ALA A 65 10.32 1.09 -9.46
CA ALA A 65 9.29 0.11 -9.18
C ALA A 65 9.57 -1.19 -9.95
N LYS A 66 9.37 -2.33 -9.27
CA LYS A 66 9.61 -3.66 -9.84
C LYS A 66 8.37 -4.54 -9.83
N TYR A 67 7.39 -4.19 -9.00
CA TYR A 67 6.26 -5.05 -8.71
C TYR A 67 4.94 -4.28 -8.72
N LEU A 68 3.85 -5.04 -8.84
CA LEU A 68 2.50 -4.52 -9.02
C LEU A 68 1.51 -5.25 -8.09
N MET A 69 0.64 -4.48 -7.45
CA MET A 69 -0.52 -4.95 -6.68
C MET A 69 -1.80 -4.36 -7.30
N VAL A 70 -2.82 -5.17 -7.59
CA VAL A 70 -4.00 -4.71 -8.37
C VAL A 70 -5.31 -4.93 -7.61
N LYS A 71 -6.17 -3.90 -7.53
CA LYS A 71 -7.53 -4.03 -6.99
C LYS A 71 -8.36 -4.91 -7.89
N LEU A 72 -9.04 -5.91 -7.35
CA LEU A 72 -10.01 -6.68 -8.13
C LEU A 72 -11.46 -6.34 -7.78
N THR A 73 -11.76 -6.20 -6.50
CA THR A 73 -13.14 -6.07 -6.03
C THR A 73 -13.26 -5.10 -4.86
N GLN A 74 -14.49 -4.67 -4.62
CA GLN A 74 -14.93 -3.89 -3.47
C GLN A 74 -16.35 -4.32 -3.14
N SER A 75 -16.66 -4.54 -1.86
CA SER A 75 -17.97 -5.09 -1.49
C SER A 75 -18.26 -6.38 -2.29
N THR A 76 -19.52 -6.60 -2.64
CA THR A 76 -19.97 -7.78 -3.41
C THR A 76 -20.29 -7.46 -4.88
N ASP A 77 -20.31 -6.19 -5.25
CA ASP A 77 -20.91 -5.70 -6.50
C ASP A 77 -19.93 -4.96 -7.41
N TYR A 78 -18.89 -4.33 -6.87
CA TYR A 78 -17.88 -3.66 -7.68
C TYR A 78 -16.77 -4.64 -8.11
N VAL A 79 -16.45 -4.59 -9.40
CA VAL A 79 -15.30 -5.27 -10.02
C VAL A 79 -14.49 -4.25 -10.81
N ASN A 80 -13.17 -4.24 -10.61
CA ASN A 80 -12.25 -3.46 -11.42
C ASN A 80 -12.18 -4.04 -12.85
N GLN A 81 -12.93 -3.42 -13.77
CA GLN A 81 -13.04 -3.87 -15.16
C GLN A 81 -11.71 -3.75 -15.93
N VAL A 82 -10.80 -2.86 -15.51
CA VAL A 82 -9.52 -2.64 -16.18
C VAL A 82 -8.36 -3.45 -15.58
N ALA A 83 -8.62 -4.25 -14.53
CA ALA A 83 -7.58 -5.04 -13.85
C ALA A 83 -6.77 -5.96 -14.78
N THR A 84 -7.40 -6.57 -15.79
CA THR A 84 -6.69 -7.43 -16.75
C THR A 84 -5.68 -6.63 -17.58
N ALA A 85 -6.10 -5.49 -18.14
CA ALA A 85 -5.23 -4.60 -18.90
C ALA A 85 -4.11 -4.03 -18.01
N GLN A 86 -4.41 -3.70 -16.76
CA GLN A 86 -3.43 -3.24 -15.78
C GLN A 86 -2.32 -4.26 -15.53
N ILE A 87 -2.68 -5.53 -15.34
CA ILE A 87 -1.73 -6.64 -15.16
C ILE A 87 -0.87 -6.84 -16.42
N GLU A 88 -1.50 -6.87 -17.60
CA GLU A 88 -0.82 -7.10 -18.88
C GLU A 88 0.12 -5.96 -19.26
N ASN A 89 -0.33 -4.71 -19.10
CA ASN A 89 0.47 -3.53 -19.41
C ASN A 89 1.65 -3.39 -18.43
N GLY A 90 1.41 -3.61 -17.13
CA GLY A 90 2.47 -3.62 -16.11
C GLY A 90 3.51 -4.69 -16.40
N GLY A 91 3.08 -5.91 -16.74
CA GLY A 91 3.97 -7.00 -17.16
C GLY A 91 4.80 -6.66 -18.39
N THR A 92 4.18 -6.03 -19.40
CA THR A 92 4.87 -5.58 -20.62
C THR A 92 5.94 -4.52 -20.32
N ALA A 93 5.69 -3.65 -19.34
CA ALA A 93 6.65 -2.66 -18.87
C ALA A 93 7.72 -3.21 -17.90
N GLY A 94 7.69 -4.52 -17.60
CA GLY A 94 8.68 -5.17 -16.75
C GLY A 94 8.34 -5.20 -15.26
N LEU A 95 7.11 -4.86 -14.86
CA LEU A 95 6.63 -5.01 -13.49
C LEU A 95 6.07 -6.42 -13.27
N SER A 96 6.45 -7.07 -12.18
CA SER A 96 5.91 -8.38 -11.81
C SER A 96 4.69 -8.26 -10.90
N LEU A 97 3.59 -8.94 -11.24
CA LEU A 97 2.41 -9.00 -10.38
C LEU A 97 2.73 -9.82 -9.12
N ILE A 98 2.68 -9.18 -7.95
CA ILE A 98 2.90 -9.85 -6.65
C ILE A 98 1.60 -10.27 -5.97
N GLY A 99 0.49 -9.61 -6.30
CA GLY A 99 -0.78 -9.87 -5.63
C GLY A 99 -1.94 -9.07 -6.16
N CYS A 100 -3.08 -9.31 -5.52
CA CYS A 100 -4.31 -8.57 -5.73
C CYS A 100 -4.91 -8.19 -4.39
N TYR A 101 -5.73 -7.14 -4.38
CA TYR A 101 -6.41 -6.69 -3.17
C TYR A 101 -7.92 -6.49 -3.35
N HIS A 102 -8.60 -6.52 -2.20
CA HIS A 102 -10.03 -6.34 -2.06
C HIS A 102 -10.31 -5.22 -1.06
N TYR A 103 -11.12 -4.22 -1.46
CA TYR A 103 -11.56 -3.13 -0.57
C TYR A 103 -12.77 -3.57 0.26
N PHE A 104 -12.58 -3.67 1.56
CA PHE A 104 -13.49 -4.36 2.46
C PHE A 104 -14.60 -3.47 3.01
N MET A 105 -15.84 -3.99 3.01
CA MET A 105 -17.05 -3.32 3.52
C MET A 105 -17.73 -4.07 4.67
N GLY A 106 -17.11 -5.14 5.20
CA GLY A 106 -17.49 -5.76 6.47
C GLY A 106 -18.24 -7.09 6.40
N ASN A 107 -18.56 -7.62 5.21
CA ASN A 107 -19.18 -8.94 5.03
C ASN A 107 -18.15 -9.97 4.55
N GLY A 108 -17.41 -10.55 5.48
CA GLY A 108 -16.26 -11.40 5.21
C GLY A 108 -16.52 -12.55 4.25
N VAL A 109 -17.59 -13.31 4.46
CA VAL A 109 -17.89 -14.48 3.63
C VAL A 109 -18.29 -14.06 2.21
N ALA A 110 -19.22 -13.12 2.07
CA ALA A 110 -19.74 -12.74 0.76
C ALA A 110 -18.68 -12.00 -0.08
N GLU A 111 -17.93 -11.09 0.55
CA GLU A 111 -16.86 -10.35 -0.09
C GLU A 111 -15.67 -11.25 -0.43
N GLY A 112 -15.34 -12.21 0.45
CA GLY A 112 -14.33 -13.23 0.19
C GLY A 112 -14.69 -14.11 -1.01
N GLN A 113 -15.96 -14.45 -1.18
CA GLN A 113 -16.46 -15.18 -2.36
C GLN A 113 -16.38 -14.34 -3.63
N ALA A 114 -16.75 -13.05 -3.58
CA ALA A 114 -16.66 -12.14 -4.71
C ALA A 114 -15.20 -11.96 -5.17
N PHE A 115 -14.28 -11.76 -4.23
CA PHE A 115 -12.85 -11.65 -4.53
C PHE A 115 -12.27 -12.97 -5.06
N LEU A 116 -12.61 -14.11 -4.44
CA LEU A 116 -12.20 -15.44 -4.91
C LEU A 116 -12.64 -15.70 -6.36
N ALA A 117 -13.88 -15.34 -6.69
CA ALA A 117 -14.41 -15.51 -8.05
C ALA A 117 -13.57 -14.72 -9.08
N GLN A 118 -13.17 -13.49 -8.76
CA GLN A 118 -12.32 -12.68 -9.66
C GLN A 118 -10.89 -13.22 -9.74
N LEU A 119 -10.30 -13.67 -8.64
CA LEU A 119 -8.99 -14.32 -8.65
C LEU A 119 -9.00 -15.54 -9.60
N GLN A 120 -10.01 -16.40 -9.50
CA GLN A 120 -10.16 -17.59 -10.34
C GLN A 120 -10.45 -17.23 -11.80
N ALA A 121 -11.36 -16.29 -12.06
CA ALA A 121 -11.73 -15.87 -13.41
C ALA A 121 -10.54 -15.26 -14.19
N LYS A 122 -9.63 -14.59 -13.47
CA LYS A 122 -8.42 -13.98 -14.05
C LYS A 122 -7.19 -14.89 -14.02
N GLY A 123 -7.32 -16.13 -13.52
CA GLY A 123 -6.22 -17.08 -13.45
C GLY A 123 -5.08 -16.67 -12.52
N ILE A 124 -5.37 -15.90 -11.46
CA ILE A 124 -4.38 -15.46 -10.50
C ILE A 124 -3.81 -16.67 -9.76
N GLN A 125 -2.48 -16.76 -9.69
CA GLN A 125 -1.81 -17.91 -9.09
C GLN A 125 -2.05 -17.98 -7.58
N LYS A 126 -2.12 -19.19 -7.02
CA LYS A 126 -2.31 -19.43 -5.58
C LYS A 126 -1.19 -18.89 -4.70
N THR A 127 -0.02 -18.66 -5.30
CA THR A 127 1.17 -18.06 -4.67
C THR A 127 1.06 -16.54 -4.55
N ALA A 128 0.14 -15.89 -5.26
CA ALA A 128 -0.06 -14.45 -5.19
C ALA A 128 -0.50 -14.03 -3.78
N ILE A 129 -0.10 -12.82 -3.38
CA ILE A 129 -0.63 -12.17 -2.18
C ILE A 129 -2.11 -11.86 -2.40
N VAL A 130 -2.91 -12.16 -1.38
CA VAL A 130 -4.33 -11.78 -1.31
C VAL A 130 -4.52 -10.81 -0.16
N ALA A 131 -4.55 -9.52 -0.49
CA ALA A 131 -4.63 -8.46 0.49
C ALA A 131 -6.08 -8.04 0.77
N LEU A 132 -6.40 -7.81 2.04
CA LEU A 132 -7.65 -7.21 2.49
C LEU A 132 -7.38 -5.77 2.90
N ASP A 133 -8.02 -4.83 2.23
CA ASP A 133 -7.91 -3.40 2.48
C ASP A 133 -9.00 -2.97 3.47
N ILE A 134 -8.59 -2.66 4.70
CA ILE A 134 -9.43 -2.47 5.90
C ILE A 134 -9.37 -0.99 6.32
N GLU A 135 -9.99 -0.13 5.51
CA GLU A 135 -9.97 1.32 5.74
C GLU A 135 -11.32 2.02 5.60
N ASP A 136 -12.36 1.31 5.15
CA ASP A 136 -13.67 1.93 4.94
C ASP A 136 -14.26 2.47 6.26
N SER A 137 -14.73 3.71 6.24
CA SER A 137 -15.27 4.37 7.43
C SER A 137 -16.52 3.68 7.99
N SER A 138 -17.30 2.96 7.18
CA SER A 138 -18.53 2.28 7.62
C SER A 138 -18.27 1.07 8.51
N ILE A 139 -17.06 0.48 8.44
CA ILE A 139 -16.63 -0.65 9.27
C ILE A 139 -15.78 -0.22 10.46
N ASN A 140 -15.55 1.08 10.66
CA ASN A 140 -14.73 1.60 11.74
C ASN A 140 -15.41 1.38 13.11
N PRO A 141 -14.84 0.55 13.99
CA PRO A 141 -15.48 0.16 15.25
C PRO A 141 -15.34 1.20 16.37
N ILE A 142 -14.61 2.29 16.15
CA ILE A 142 -14.41 3.35 17.17
C ILE A 142 -15.36 4.54 16.97
N LEU A 143 -16.16 4.55 15.90
CA LEU A 143 -17.18 5.57 15.68
C LEU A 143 -18.35 5.41 16.65
N GLU A 144 -18.97 6.52 17.03
CA GLU A 144 -20.15 6.51 17.93
C GLU A 144 -21.31 5.69 17.36
N ASN A 145 -21.46 5.68 16.04
CA ASN A 145 -22.48 4.93 15.29
C ASN A 145 -21.89 3.70 14.58
N ALA A 146 -20.83 3.10 15.12
CA ALA A 146 -20.20 1.92 14.55
C ALA A 146 -21.21 0.79 14.31
N THR A 147 -21.12 0.19 13.12
CA THR A 147 -21.97 -0.95 12.72
C THR A 147 -21.38 -2.29 13.16
N LEU A 148 -20.07 -2.31 13.47
CA LEU A 148 -19.32 -3.46 13.93
C LEU A 148 -18.51 -3.05 15.16
N THR A 149 -18.46 -3.92 16.16
CA THR A 149 -17.43 -3.87 17.21
C THR A 149 -16.10 -4.39 16.67
N LYS A 150 -14.98 -4.09 17.35
CA LYS A 150 -13.66 -4.66 17.02
C LYS A 150 -13.68 -6.20 16.94
N SER A 151 -14.41 -6.85 17.84
CA SER A 151 -14.52 -8.32 17.84
C SER A 151 -15.29 -8.85 16.63
N GLU A 152 -16.35 -8.16 16.21
CA GLU A 152 -17.11 -8.54 15.02
C GLU A 152 -16.31 -8.28 13.75
N LEU A 153 -15.60 -7.15 13.66
CA LEU A 153 -14.68 -6.86 12.56
C LEU A 153 -13.60 -7.94 12.44
N ASN A 154 -12.95 -8.33 13.55
CA ASN A 154 -11.99 -9.44 13.57
C ASN A 154 -12.60 -10.75 13.05
N ALA A 155 -13.84 -11.06 13.44
CA ALA A 155 -14.53 -12.27 12.97
C ALA A 155 -14.82 -12.23 11.46
N GLN A 156 -15.19 -11.06 10.93
CA GLN A 156 -15.44 -10.87 9.51
C GLN A 156 -14.15 -10.95 8.68
N ILE A 157 -13.06 -10.34 9.14
CA ILE A 157 -11.73 -10.48 8.53
C ILE A 157 -11.30 -11.95 8.49
N ALA A 158 -11.44 -12.67 9.60
CA ALA A 158 -11.11 -14.09 9.65
C ALA A 158 -11.97 -14.93 8.69
N ALA A 159 -13.26 -14.61 8.57
CA ALA A 159 -14.16 -15.27 7.63
C ALA A 159 -13.78 -15.03 6.16
N PHE A 160 -13.38 -13.79 5.82
CA PHE A 160 -12.84 -13.46 4.50
C PHE A 160 -11.64 -14.32 4.15
N TYR A 161 -10.63 -14.36 5.01
CA TYR A 161 -9.43 -15.16 4.77
C TYR A 161 -9.70 -16.66 4.77
N LYS A 162 -10.68 -17.13 5.54
CA LYS A 162 -11.08 -18.54 5.49
C LYS A 162 -11.55 -18.96 4.10
N VAL A 163 -12.35 -18.13 3.42
CA VAL A 163 -12.79 -18.42 2.04
C VAL A 163 -11.60 -18.58 1.09
N LEU A 164 -10.60 -17.69 1.21
CA LEU A 164 -9.42 -17.70 0.34
C LEU A 164 -8.47 -18.86 0.63
N THR A 165 -8.23 -19.12 1.92
CA THR A 165 -7.31 -20.19 2.37
C THR A 165 -7.88 -21.57 2.10
N ASP A 166 -9.20 -21.78 2.27
CA ASP A 166 -9.89 -23.02 1.86
C ASP A 166 -9.75 -23.27 0.35
N ALA A 167 -9.63 -22.20 -0.46
CA ALA A 167 -9.39 -22.28 -1.90
C ALA A 167 -7.89 -22.28 -2.29
N GLY A 168 -6.98 -22.35 -1.31
CA GLY A 168 -5.54 -22.49 -1.50
C GLY A 168 -4.75 -21.19 -1.63
N TYR A 169 -5.36 -20.01 -1.49
CA TYR A 169 -4.63 -18.73 -1.43
C TYR A 169 -4.18 -18.47 0.02
N ILE A 170 -2.93 -18.81 0.34
CA ILE A 170 -2.42 -18.82 1.72
C ILE A 170 -1.56 -17.60 2.10
N ASN A 171 -1.21 -16.74 1.14
CA ASN A 171 -0.43 -15.53 1.37
C ASN A 171 -1.36 -14.35 1.67
N THR A 172 -2.05 -14.43 2.81
CA THR A 172 -2.98 -13.39 3.28
C THR A 172 -2.23 -12.15 3.77
N CYS A 173 -2.77 -10.96 3.49
CA CYS A 173 -2.16 -9.70 3.89
C CYS A 173 -3.20 -8.69 4.38
N ASP A 174 -3.05 -8.20 5.61
CA ASP A 174 -3.85 -7.07 6.09
C ASP A 174 -3.23 -5.78 5.55
N TYR A 175 -4.02 -4.95 4.86
CA TYR A 175 -3.70 -3.58 4.53
C TYR A 175 -4.56 -2.60 5.34
N ALA A 176 -3.92 -1.65 6.02
CA ALA A 176 -4.60 -0.55 6.72
C ALA A 176 -3.59 0.55 7.12
N SER A 177 -4.12 1.70 7.54
CA SER A 177 -3.31 2.72 8.22
C SER A 177 -2.66 2.15 9.49
N ILE A 178 -1.47 2.66 9.85
CA ILE A 178 -0.80 2.26 11.10
C ILE A 178 -1.71 2.42 12.33
N SER A 179 -2.57 3.44 12.31
CA SER A 179 -3.46 3.78 13.43
C SER A 179 -4.62 2.79 13.60
N SER A 180 -4.98 2.07 12.53
CA SER A 180 -6.04 1.06 12.56
C SER A 180 -5.56 -0.25 13.20
N PHE A 181 -4.28 -0.61 13.05
CA PHE A 181 -3.74 -1.83 13.63
C PHE A 181 -3.77 -1.81 15.17
N GLY A 182 -4.42 -2.81 15.77
CA GLY A 182 -4.62 -2.92 17.21
C GLY A 182 -5.74 -2.04 17.77
N LEU A 183 -6.15 -1.00 17.04
CA LEU A 183 -7.26 -0.13 17.43
C LEU A 183 -8.59 -0.58 16.81
N TRP A 184 -8.65 -0.71 15.49
CA TRP A 184 -9.84 -1.18 14.77
C TRP A 184 -9.93 -2.70 14.80
N PHE A 185 -8.82 -3.37 14.54
CA PHE A 185 -8.76 -4.83 14.43
C PHE A 185 -7.43 -5.35 14.97
N ASP A 186 -7.41 -6.63 15.33
CA ASP A 186 -6.18 -7.35 15.61
C ASP A 186 -5.83 -8.17 14.37
N SER A 187 -4.63 -7.95 13.82
CA SER A 187 -4.20 -8.60 12.59
C SER A 187 -4.24 -10.12 12.72
N SER A 188 -4.83 -10.76 11.71
CA SER A 188 -4.96 -12.23 11.61
C SER A 188 -4.34 -12.78 10.32
N ALA A 189 -3.92 -11.89 9.41
CA ALA A 189 -3.21 -12.27 8.20
C ALA A 189 -1.76 -12.71 8.47
N LYS A 190 -1.18 -13.39 7.49
CA LYS A 190 0.23 -13.78 7.50
C LYS A 190 1.18 -12.58 7.34
N LEU A 191 0.72 -11.56 6.61
CA LEU A 191 1.50 -10.39 6.23
C LEU A 191 0.79 -9.09 6.66
N LYS A 192 1.58 -8.05 6.92
CA LYS A 192 1.07 -6.68 7.17
C LYS A 192 1.63 -5.69 6.15
N TRP A 193 0.74 -5.09 5.39
CA TRP A 193 1.03 -3.95 4.53
C TRP A 193 0.48 -2.69 5.19
N ILE A 194 1.36 -1.87 5.75
CA ILE A 194 0.94 -0.74 6.60
C ILE A 194 1.04 0.55 5.79
N SER A 195 0.04 1.44 5.85
CA SER A 195 0.14 2.79 5.31
C SER A 195 0.42 3.81 6.42
N ASP A 196 1.42 4.67 6.17
CA ASP A 196 1.74 5.85 6.97
C ASP A 196 2.70 6.73 6.14
N TRP A 197 2.28 7.94 5.79
CA TRP A 197 3.06 8.81 4.92
C TRP A 197 3.87 9.87 5.69
N ASP A 198 3.67 9.96 7.01
CA ASP A 198 4.26 11.01 7.86
C ASP A 198 5.49 10.53 8.64
N ILE A 199 5.78 9.22 8.63
CA ILE A 199 6.94 8.64 9.30
C ILE A 199 8.13 8.47 8.35
N SER A 200 9.34 8.54 8.91
CA SER A 200 10.59 8.49 8.13
C SER A 200 11.28 7.12 8.14
N SER A 201 10.75 6.16 8.88
CA SER A 201 11.33 4.83 9.05
C SER A 201 10.25 3.76 8.99
N LYS A 202 10.64 2.57 8.51
CA LYS A 202 9.79 1.37 8.47
C LYS A 202 8.88 1.23 9.72
N PRO A 203 7.54 1.14 9.54
CA PRO A 203 6.62 0.83 10.63
C PRO A 203 6.96 -0.50 11.31
N ALA A 204 6.81 -0.54 12.64
CA ALA A 204 7.07 -1.75 13.41
C ALA A 204 6.16 -2.91 12.94
N GLY A 205 6.77 -4.05 12.61
CA GLY A 205 6.04 -5.24 12.17
C GLY A 205 5.51 -5.20 10.73
N ALA A 206 5.84 -4.16 9.94
CA ALA A 206 5.48 -4.10 8.53
C ALA A 206 6.24 -5.16 7.70
N ASP A 207 5.52 -5.93 6.90
CA ASP A 207 6.07 -6.74 5.81
C ASP A 207 6.18 -5.91 4.53
N ALA A 208 5.27 -4.94 4.37
CA ALA A 208 5.31 -3.89 3.38
C ALA A 208 4.86 -2.55 3.98
N TRP A 209 5.33 -1.44 3.44
CA TRP A 209 4.97 -0.10 3.90
C TRP A 209 4.61 0.79 2.72
N GLN A 210 3.35 1.23 2.63
CA GLN A 210 2.93 2.28 1.72
C GLN A 210 3.38 3.63 2.27
N PHE A 211 4.43 4.19 1.66
CA PHE A 211 5.11 5.39 2.16
C PHE A 211 4.65 6.67 1.45
N THR A 212 3.82 6.55 0.41
CA THR A 212 3.28 7.70 -0.33
C THR A 212 2.04 7.30 -1.13
N ASN A 213 1.17 8.27 -1.39
CA ASN A 213 0.01 8.17 -2.28
C ASN A 213 0.19 8.95 -3.60
N ASN A 214 1.38 9.51 -3.84
CA ASN A 214 1.64 10.32 -5.03
C ASN A 214 3.12 10.20 -5.44
N TRP A 215 3.56 8.97 -5.63
CA TRP A 215 4.95 8.67 -5.91
C TRP A 215 5.42 9.33 -7.21
N ASN A 216 6.49 10.12 -7.13
CA ASN A 216 7.05 10.89 -8.25
C ASN A 216 6.03 11.80 -8.98
N ASN A 217 5.00 12.29 -8.27
CA ASN A 217 3.92 13.11 -8.83
C ASN A 217 3.12 12.42 -9.95
N LEU A 218 2.95 11.09 -9.83
CA LEU A 218 2.22 10.29 -10.82
C LEU A 218 0.78 9.94 -10.42
N GLY A 219 0.31 10.39 -9.25
CA GLY A 219 -1.00 9.99 -8.73
C GLY A 219 -1.10 8.48 -8.48
N VAL A 220 -0.01 7.88 -7.99
CA VAL A 220 0.06 6.45 -7.67
C VAL A 220 0.67 6.24 -6.30
N ASP A 221 0.14 5.28 -5.59
CA ASP A 221 0.63 4.84 -4.31
C ASP A 221 1.86 3.95 -4.51
N ALA A 222 2.84 4.08 -3.61
CA ALA A 222 4.04 3.26 -3.66
C ALA A 222 4.44 2.74 -2.29
N SER A 223 4.98 1.53 -2.30
CA SER A 223 5.28 0.77 -1.11
C SER A 223 6.66 0.14 -1.14
N TYR A 224 7.35 0.16 0.00
CA TYR A 224 8.57 -0.62 0.23
C TYR A 224 8.20 -2.06 0.58
N ALA A 225 8.79 -3.04 -0.11
CA ALA A 225 8.68 -4.46 0.18
C ALA A 225 9.80 -4.91 1.13
N TYR A 226 9.48 -5.30 2.37
CA TYR A 226 10.47 -5.81 3.33
C TYR A 226 10.45 -7.34 3.47
N ASN A 227 9.33 -7.98 3.16
CA ASN A 227 9.19 -9.43 3.16
C ASN A 227 9.40 -9.99 1.75
N GLN A 228 10.08 -11.14 1.65
CA GLN A 228 10.43 -11.79 0.38
C GLN A 228 9.21 -12.29 -0.40
N ILE A 229 8.01 -12.36 0.20
CA ILE A 229 6.78 -12.70 -0.54
C ILE A 229 6.31 -11.54 -1.43
N PHE A 230 6.75 -10.30 -1.17
CA PHE A 230 6.47 -9.13 -2.00
C PHE A 230 7.51 -8.92 -3.13
N ILE A 231 8.31 -9.94 -3.45
CA ILE A 231 9.29 -9.93 -4.55
C ILE A 231 9.15 -11.13 -5.49
#